data_AF-A0AAJ5X709-F1
#
_entry.id   AF-A0AAJ5X709-F1
#
_cell.length_a   1.000
_cell.length_b   1.000
_cell.length_c   1.000
_cell.angle_alpha   90.00
_cell.angle_beta   90.00
_cell.angle_gamma   90.00
#
_symmetry.space_group_name_H-M   'P 1'
#
loop_
_entity.id
_entity.type
_entity.pdbx_description
1 polymer ?
#
loop_
_entity_poly.entity_id
_entity_poly.type
_entity_poly.pdbx_seq_one_letter_code
_entity_poly.pdbx_strand_id
1 'polypeptide(L)'
;MNNSKPPLLVLLVAAAGACLPSGCGSAEPHKSGFEEPFGFTELRQMTAPIGAMKAPDAAAVSRLQGRGPRVAELYKDALARFESIYGDGVGPARESPDFLGCKAVFRQVAGDIQQLPIADTDLGVEATWKGLLRCRKVANQWSGPAEMATFGNDLEAMTEGSMLVLSYAATASQMPAGRAHYLEAIAFDAGRKSAN
;
A
#
# COMPACT_ATOMS: atom_id res chain seq x y z
N MET A 1 -60.19 -22.51 -16.59
CA MET A 1 -60.91 -23.74 -16.99
C MET A 1 -59.88 -24.75 -17.45
N ASN A 2 -59.90 -25.92 -16.81
CA ASN A 2 -59.37 -27.24 -17.18
C ASN A 2 -58.04 -27.38 -17.94
N ASN A 3 -57.09 -28.02 -17.25
CA ASN A 3 -56.45 -29.32 -17.57
C ASN A 3 -54.95 -29.25 -17.25
N SER A 4 -54.22 -30.27 -16.82
CA SER A 4 -54.44 -31.60 -16.24
C SER A 4 -53.02 -32.09 -15.88
N LYS A 5 -52.84 -32.70 -14.71
CA LYS A 5 -51.66 -33.54 -14.33
C LYS A 5 -51.52 -34.72 -15.33
N PRO A 6 -50.39 -35.48 -15.46
CA PRO A 6 -49.74 -36.19 -14.34
C PRO A 6 -48.22 -36.53 -14.58
N PRO A 7 -47.60 -37.65 -14.09
CA PRO A 7 -46.34 -37.60 -13.34
C PRO A 7 -45.20 -38.44 -13.98
N LEU A 8 -44.16 -38.72 -13.18
CA LEU A 8 -43.26 -39.89 -13.21
C LEU A 8 -41.96 -39.86 -14.04
N LEU A 9 -40.98 -40.50 -13.40
CA LEU A 9 -39.90 -41.35 -13.92
C LEU A 9 -38.47 -40.79 -13.96
N VAL A 10 -37.77 -41.22 -12.90
CA VAL A 10 -36.34 -41.58 -12.80
C VAL A 10 -35.79 -42.19 -14.09
N LEU A 11 -34.60 -41.73 -14.50
CA LEU A 11 -33.65 -42.55 -15.26
C LEU A 11 -32.22 -42.17 -14.85
N LEU A 12 -31.62 -43.07 -14.07
CA LEU A 12 -30.18 -43.23 -13.93
C LEU A 12 -29.68 -43.92 -15.21
N VAL A 13 -28.68 -43.33 -15.88
CA VAL A 13 -27.74 -44.09 -16.71
C VAL A 13 -26.34 -43.59 -16.40
N ALA A 14 -25.56 -44.48 -15.77
CA ALA A 14 -24.13 -44.41 -15.71
C ALA A 14 -23.54 -45.07 -16.98
N ALA A 15 -22.59 -44.42 -17.62
CA ALA A 15 -21.59 -45.01 -18.51
C ALA A 15 -20.38 -44.05 -18.47
N ALA A 16 -19.36 -44.33 -17.67
CA ALA A 16 -18.26 -45.27 -17.95
C ALA A 16 -17.25 -44.70 -18.95
N GLY A 17 -16.02 -44.52 -18.46
CA GLY A 17 -14.84 -44.91 -19.22
C GLY A 17 -14.11 -43.82 -20.00
N ALA A 18 -13.21 -43.13 -19.31
CA ALA A 18 -11.90 -42.83 -19.89
C ALA A 18 -10.84 -42.94 -18.78
N CYS A 19 -10.14 -44.07 -18.78
CA CYS A 19 -8.97 -44.33 -17.97
C CYS A 19 -7.69 -43.90 -18.72
N LEU A 20 -6.84 -43.16 -17.99
CA LEU A 20 -5.35 -43.20 -17.96
C LEU A 20 -4.55 -42.61 -19.15
N PRO A 21 -3.23 -42.30 -18.99
CA PRO A 21 -2.40 -42.23 -17.79
C PRO A 21 -1.55 -40.93 -17.70
N SER A 22 -0.80 -40.81 -16.59
CA SER A 22 0.48 -40.07 -16.45
C SER A 22 0.39 -38.74 -15.72
N GLY A 23 0.84 -38.78 -14.46
CA GLY A 23 1.21 -37.60 -13.70
C GLY A 23 0.51 -37.53 -12.37
N CYS A 24 1.01 -38.27 -11.37
CA CYS A 24 1.00 -37.75 -10.00
C CYS A 24 1.82 -36.46 -10.04
N GLY A 25 1.18 -35.34 -10.39
CA GLY A 25 1.70 -34.04 -10.07
C GLY A 25 1.74 -33.97 -8.56
N SER A 26 2.95 -34.00 -8.01
CA SER A 26 3.19 -33.57 -6.64
C SER A 26 2.29 -32.36 -6.37
N ALA A 27 1.38 -32.49 -5.41
CA ALA A 27 0.82 -31.33 -4.78
C ALA A 27 2.04 -30.58 -4.24
N GLU A 28 2.51 -29.58 -4.99
CA GLU A 28 3.46 -28.63 -4.48
C GLU A 28 2.85 -28.15 -3.17
N PRO A 29 3.60 -28.18 -2.05
CA PRO A 29 3.10 -27.61 -0.83
C PRO A 29 2.76 -26.17 -1.19
N HIS A 30 1.46 -25.84 -1.18
CA HIS A 30 1.01 -24.48 -1.09
C HIS A 30 1.80 -23.93 0.08
N LYS A 31 2.86 -23.16 -0.20
CA LYS A 31 3.45 -22.29 0.78
C LYS A 31 2.27 -21.45 1.21
N SER A 32 1.72 -21.76 2.38
CA SER A 32 0.95 -20.83 3.17
C SER A 32 1.93 -19.73 3.55
N GLY A 33 2.29 -18.93 2.55
CA GLY A 33 2.92 -17.65 2.78
C GLY A 33 1.85 -16.90 3.53
N PHE A 34 2.03 -16.77 4.84
CA PHE A 34 1.62 -15.54 5.49
C PHE A 34 2.18 -14.44 4.59
N GLU A 35 1.31 -13.80 3.81
CA GLU A 35 1.66 -12.63 3.05
C GLU A 35 2.32 -11.68 4.04
N GLU A 36 3.57 -11.31 3.79
CA GLU A 36 4.23 -10.33 4.65
C GLU A 36 3.31 -9.10 4.71
N PRO A 37 3.09 -8.53 5.91
CA PRO A 37 2.37 -7.26 6.03
C PRO A 37 3.01 -6.24 5.09
N PHE A 38 2.24 -5.25 4.63
CA PHE A 38 2.70 -4.23 3.67
C PHE A 38 4.10 -3.72 4.00
N GLY A 39 5.10 -4.32 3.34
CA GLY A 39 6.48 -4.28 3.76
C GLY A 39 7.23 -3.22 2.98
N PHE A 40 7.41 -2.05 3.57
CA PHE A 40 8.17 -0.95 2.96
C PHE A 40 9.69 -1.09 3.16
N THR A 41 10.22 -2.32 3.33
CA THR A 41 11.64 -2.55 3.66
C THR A 41 12.58 -2.02 2.58
N GLU A 42 12.33 -2.37 1.32
CA GLU A 42 13.14 -1.88 0.20
C GLU A 42 13.02 -0.34 0.07
N LEU A 43 11.81 0.21 0.22
CA LEU A 43 11.59 1.66 0.23
C LEU A 43 12.33 2.37 1.37
N ARG A 44 12.36 1.81 2.58
CA ARG A 44 13.17 2.33 3.70
C ARG A 44 14.65 2.32 3.38
N GLN A 45 15.17 1.26 2.77
CA GLN A 45 16.58 1.19 2.37
C GLN A 45 16.93 2.23 1.30
N MET A 46 16.05 2.42 0.32
CA MET A 46 16.27 3.39 -0.76
C MET A 46 16.20 4.85 -0.28
N THR A 47 15.36 5.12 0.72
CA THR A 47 15.17 6.45 1.32
C THR A 47 16.14 6.74 2.46
N ALA A 48 16.75 5.72 3.08
CA ALA A 48 17.73 5.83 4.18
C ALA A 48 18.82 6.90 3.99
N PRO A 49 19.43 7.06 2.80
CA PRO A 49 20.46 8.07 2.59
C PRO A 49 20.01 9.51 2.86
N ILE A 50 18.71 9.81 2.78
CA ILE A 50 18.17 11.16 3.02
C ILE A 50 18.48 11.65 4.44
N GLY A 51 18.40 10.76 5.44
CA GLY A 51 18.63 11.14 6.85
C GLY A 51 20.03 11.70 7.11
N ALA A 52 21.03 11.21 6.37
CA ALA A 52 22.43 11.60 6.52
C ALA A 52 22.79 12.88 5.75
N MET A 53 21.96 13.34 4.81
CA MET A 53 22.24 14.55 4.03
C MET A 53 22.10 15.78 4.93
N LYS A 54 23.09 16.67 5.02
CA LYS A 54 22.89 17.99 5.68
C LYS A 54 22.13 18.96 4.77
N ALA A 55 22.46 18.92 3.49
CA ALA A 55 21.72 19.50 2.38
C ALA A 55 22.03 18.62 1.15
N PRO A 56 21.05 18.28 0.30
CA PRO A 56 21.31 17.45 -0.87
C PRO A 56 22.12 18.26 -1.89
N ASP A 57 23.37 17.86 -2.13
CA ASP A 57 24.17 18.40 -3.24
C ASP A 57 23.65 17.89 -4.59
N ALA A 58 24.08 18.53 -5.69
CA ALA A 58 23.62 18.17 -7.04
C ALA A 58 23.86 16.69 -7.38
N ALA A 59 24.93 16.08 -6.87
CA ALA A 59 25.24 14.67 -7.12
C ALA A 59 24.30 13.74 -6.32
N ALA A 60 23.95 14.09 -5.09
CA ALA A 60 22.98 13.38 -4.27
C ALA A 60 21.57 13.47 -4.89
N VAL A 61 21.18 14.66 -5.35
CA VAL A 61 19.92 14.89 -6.08
C VAL A 61 19.85 14.02 -7.34
N SER A 62 20.89 14.05 -8.17
CA SER A 62 20.94 13.24 -9.39
C SER A 62 20.85 11.73 -9.09
N ARG A 63 21.52 11.25 -8.03
CA ARG A 63 21.41 9.85 -7.58
C ARG A 63 20.02 9.50 -7.04
N LEU A 64 19.30 10.44 -6.43
CA LEU A 64 17.91 10.24 -6.03
C LEU A 64 17.04 10.18 -7.28
N GLN A 65 17.11 11.18 -8.16
CA GLN A 65 16.32 11.20 -9.40
C GLN A 65 16.52 9.93 -10.25
N GLY A 66 17.76 9.45 -10.39
CA GLY A 66 18.06 8.20 -11.11
C GLY A 66 17.49 6.93 -10.47
N ARG A 67 17.20 6.95 -9.17
CA ARG A 67 16.51 5.86 -8.45
C ARG A 67 14.99 6.07 -8.38
N GLY A 68 14.50 7.23 -8.78
CA GLY A 68 13.10 7.63 -8.75
C GLY A 68 12.15 6.62 -9.39
N PRO A 69 12.42 6.11 -10.62
CA PRO A 69 11.56 5.13 -11.25
C PRO A 69 11.35 3.86 -10.41
N ARG A 70 12.42 3.35 -9.77
CA ARG A 70 12.32 2.17 -8.91
C ARG A 70 11.51 2.45 -7.64
N VAL A 71 11.68 3.63 -7.03
CA VAL A 71 10.85 4.06 -5.88
C VAL A 71 9.37 4.17 -6.29
N ALA A 72 9.10 4.74 -7.47
CA ALA A 72 7.75 4.86 -8.01
C ALA A 72 7.09 3.50 -8.26
N GLU A 73 7.82 2.54 -8.85
CA GLU A 73 7.35 1.17 -9.06
C GLU A 73 6.99 0.48 -7.75
N LEU A 74 7.91 0.46 -6.78
CA LEU A 74 7.69 -0.16 -5.47
C LEU A 74 6.47 0.42 -4.76
N TYR A 75 6.32 1.75 -4.81
CA TYR A 75 5.18 2.42 -4.19
C TYR A 75 3.87 2.12 -4.92
N LYS A 76 3.90 2.11 -6.25
CA LYS A 76 2.72 1.80 -7.07
C LYS A 76 2.26 0.36 -6.84
N ASP A 77 3.17 -0.60 -6.75
CA ASP A 77 2.85 -1.99 -6.47
C ASP A 77 2.23 -2.16 -5.07
N ALA A 78 2.82 -1.48 -4.06
CA ALA A 78 2.26 -1.45 -2.71
C ALA A 78 0.86 -0.81 -2.68
N LEU A 79 0.67 0.33 -3.34
CA LEU A 79 -0.62 1.01 -3.42
C LEU A 79 -1.66 0.14 -4.16
N ALA A 80 -1.28 -0.49 -5.27
CA ALA A 80 -2.18 -1.36 -6.03
C ALA A 80 -2.61 -2.57 -5.21
N ARG A 81 -1.70 -3.19 -4.46
CA ARG A 81 -2.04 -4.27 -3.51
C ARG A 81 -2.96 -3.76 -2.41
N PHE A 82 -2.70 -2.60 -1.84
CA PHE A 82 -3.56 -1.99 -0.81
C PHE A 82 -4.97 -1.74 -1.33
N GLU A 83 -5.09 -1.16 -2.53
CA GLU A 83 -6.38 -0.94 -3.18
C GLU A 83 -7.07 -2.23 -3.63
N SER A 84 -6.33 -3.28 -3.96
CA SER A 84 -6.93 -4.58 -4.28
C SER A 84 -7.57 -5.24 -3.06
N ILE A 85 -6.99 -5.06 -1.87
CA ILE A 85 -7.50 -5.66 -0.63
C ILE A 85 -8.58 -4.77 0.01
N TYR A 86 -8.36 -3.45 0.01
CA TYR A 86 -9.16 -2.50 0.77
C TYR A 86 -9.78 -1.39 -0.08
N GLY A 87 -9.80 -1.53 -1.42
CA GLY A 87 -10.25 -0.49 -2.34
C GLY A 87 -11.63 0.06 -2.02
N ASP A 88 -12.57 -0.81 -1.65
CA ASP A 88 -13.92 -0.41 -1.26
C ASP A 88 -14.04 -0.05 0.23
N GLY A 89 -12.97 -0.24 1.00
CA GLY A 89 -12.91 -0.10 2.46
C GLY A 89 -13.45 -1.32 3.23
N VAL A 90 -13.22 -1.31 4.54
CA VAL A 90 -13.63 -2.38 5.46
C VAL A 90 -14.62 -1.83 6.49
N GLY A 91 -15.77 -2.47 6.64
CA GLY A 91 -16.78 -2.11 7.63
C GLY A 91 -17.14 -0.61 7.58
N PRO A 92 -17.02 0.13 8.71
CA PRO A 92 -17.34 1.56 8.76
C PRO A 92 -16.41 2.45 7.93
N ALA A 93 -15.27 1.95 7.46
CA ALA A 93 -14.35 2.73 6.62
C ALA A 93 -14.82 2.86 5.16
N ARG A 94 -15.74 2.02 4.68
CA ARG A 94 -16.18 1.99 3.27
C ARG A 94 -16.64 3.34 2.73
N GLU A 95 -17.46 4.03 3.52
CA GLU A 95 -18.02 5.33 3.16
C GLU A 95 -17.41 6.47 3.99
N SER A 96 -16.35 6.18 4.75
CA SER A 96 -15.74 7.18 5.62
C SER A 96 -15.00 8.24 4.80
N PRO A 97 -15.33 9.54 4.97
CA PRO A 97 -14.59 10.62 4.35
C PRO A 97 -13.10 10.61 4.71
N ASP A 98 -12.75 10.10 5.90
CA ASP A 98 -11.36 9.94 6.33
C ASP A 98 -10.61 8.93 5.46
N PHE A 99 -11.19 7.74 5.21
CA PHE A 99 -10.55 6.72 4.39
C PHE A 99 -10.43 7.14 2.93
N LEU A 100 -11.50 7.72 2.37
CA LEU A 100 -11.49 8.25 1.00
C LEU A 100 -10.45 9.36 0.84
N GLY A 101 -10.31 10.21 1.86
CA GLY A 101 -9.25 11.22 1.94
C GLY A 101 -7.86 10.59 1.89
N CYS A 102 -7.63 9.50 2.62
CA CYS A 102 -6.34 8.81 2.62
C CYS A 102 -6.00 8.18 1.27
N LYS A 103 -6.97 7.53 0.62
CA LYS A 103 -6.78 7.01 -0.74
C LYS A 103 -6.38 8.12 -1.72
N ALA A 104 -7.03 9.28 -1.63
CA ALA A 104 -6.69 10.42 -2.49
C ALA A 104 -5.25 10.90 -2.24
N VAL A 105 -4.83 11.00 -0.97
CA VAL A 105 -3.46 11.37 -0.61
C VAL A 105 -2.44 10.34 -1.10
N PHE A 106 -2.71 9.04 -0.97
CA PHE A 106 -1.78 8.01 -1.47
C PHE A 106 -1.62 8.07 -3.00
N ARG A 107 -2.72 8.28 -3.72
CA ARG A 107 -2.68 8.48 -5.18
C ARG A 107 -1.93 9.75 -5.57
N GLN A 108 -2.05 10.81 -4.79
CA GLN A 108 -1.27 12.03 -4.99
C GLN A 108 0.23 11.73 -4.86
N VAL A 109 0.65 11.05 -3.80
CA VAL A 109 2.05 10.65 -3.61
C VAL A 109 2.56 9.78 -4.78
N ALA A 110 1.72 8.89 -5.31
CA ALA A 110 2.05 8.08 -6.49
C ALA A 110 2.25 8.95 -7.74
N GLY A 111 1.46 10.00 -7.91
CA GLY A 111 1.61 10.99 -8.97
C GLY A 111 2.90 11.79 -8.81
N ASP A 112 3.16 12.29 -7.60
CA ASP A 112 4.35 13.10 -7.29
C ASP A 112 5.64 12.35 -7.62
N ILE A 113 5.79 11.10 -7.16
CA ILE A 113 7.03 10.32 -7.41
C ILE A 113 7.25 9.97 -8.88
N GLN A 114 6.19 9.86 -9.68
CA GLN A 114 6.30 9.63 -11.13
C GLN A 114 6.77 10.85 -11.91
N GLN A 115 6.60 12.05 -11.34
CA GLN A 115 6.91 13.31 -11.99
C GLN A 115 8.24 13.90 -11.54
N LEU A 116 9.24 13.09 -11.16
CA LEU A 116 10.51 13.65 -10.70
C LEU A 116 11.29 14.41 -11.79
N PRO A 117 11.79 15.63 -11.52
CA PRO A 117 11.57 16.44 -10.31
C PRO A 117 10.14 16.97 -10.25
N ILE A 118 9.51 16.90 -9.07
CA ILE A 118 8.08 17.20 -8.95
C ILE A 118 7.80 18.64 -9.37
N ALA A 119 6.73 18.82 -10.15
CA ALA A 119 6.31 20.12 -10.66
C ALA A 119 5.58 20.99 -9.61
N ASP A 120 5.26 20.42 -8.45
CA ASP A 120 4.53 21.08 -7.40
C ASP A 120 5.39 22.11 -6.63
N THR A 121 4.71 22.97 -5.89
CA THR A 121 5.31 23.92 -4.95
C THR A 121 5.54 23.27 -3.59
N ASP A 122 6.41 23.86 -2.77
CA ASP A 122 6.57 23.46 -1.36
C ASP A 122 5.23 23.44 -0.61
N LEU A 123 4.28 24.32 -0.96
CA LEU A 123 2.95 24.37 -0.35
C LEU A 123 2.11 23.12 -0.66
N GLY A 124 2.24 22.57 -1.88
CA GLY A 124 1.55 21.36 -2.28
C GLY A 124 2.07 20.13 -1.54
N VAL A 125 3.41 20.00 -1.45
CA VAL A 125 4.06 18.94 -0.64
C VAL A 125 3.65 19.02 0.83
N GLU A 126 3.60 20.22 1.41
CA GLU A 126 3.13 20.41 2.79
C GLU A 126 1.65 20.05 2.99
N ALA A 127 0.80 20.31 1.99
CA ALA A 127 -0.59 19.89 2.03
C ALA A 127 -0.72 18.36 2.00
N THR A 128 0.02 17.69 1.11
CA THR A 128 0.07 16.22 1.04
C THR A 128 0.62 15.63 2.35
N TRP A 129 1.67 16.24 2.93
CA TRP A 129 2.23 15.83 4.22
C TRP A 129 1.18 15.89 5.35
N LYS A 130 0.45 17.00 5.47
CA LYS A 130 -0.65 17.13 6.44
C LYS A 130 -1.75 16.09 6.24
N GLY A 131 -2.04 15.75 4.99
CA GLY A 131 -2.94 14.65 4.63
C GLY A 131 -2.45 13.32 5.21
N LEU A 132 -1.18 13.00 5.04
CA LEU A 132 -0.57 11.78 5.59
C LEU A 132 -0.59 11.77 7.13
N LEU A 133 -0.33 12.90 7.77
CA LEU A 133 -0.44 13.02 9.23
C LEU A 133 -1.86 12.76 9.74
N ARG A 134 -2.90 13.14 8.97
CA ARG A 134 -4.29 12.78 9.27
C ARG A 134 -4.53 11.28 9.07
N CYS A 135 -4.03 10.69 7.99
CA CYS A 135 -4.17 9.26 7.72
C CYS A 135 -3.57 8.40 8.80
N ARG A 136 -2.45 8.83 9.38
CA ARG A 136 -1.85 8.18 10.55
C ARG A 136 -2.80 8.16 11.76
N LYS A 137 -3.47 9.28 12.05
CA LYS A 137 -4.45 9.34 13.15
C LYS A 137 -5.63 8.39 12.91
N VAL A 138 -6.09 8.32 11.66
CA VAL A 138 -7.18 7.44 11.24
C VAL A 138 -6.76 5.96 11.36
N ALA A 139 -5.55 5.63 10.91
CA ALA A 139 -4.99 4.29 11.06
C ALA A 139 -4.92 3.86 12.54
N ASN A 140 -4.41 4.72 13.42
CA ASN A 140 -4.36 4.46 14.86
C ASN A 140 -5.74 4.27 15.49
N GLN A 141 -6.75 4.99 15.01
CA GLN A 141 -8.12 4.83 15.48
C GLN A 141 -8.69 3.46 15.10
N TRP A 142 -8.33 2.94 13.93
CA TRP A 142 -8.84 1.67 13.41
C TRP A 142 -7.98 0.46 13.75
N SER A 143 -6.73 0.66 14.18
CA SER A 143 -5.88 -0.42 14.69
C SER A 143 -6.26 -0.88 16.10
N GLY A 144 -6.98 -0.04 16.87
CA GLY A 144 -7.42 -0.36 18.23
C GLY A 144 -8.54 -1.42 18.32
N PRO A 145 -9.66 -1.28 17.59
CA PRO A 145 -10.72 -2.28 17.58
C PRO A 145 -10.27 -3.61 16.94
N ALA A 146 -10.46 -4.74 17.62
CA ALA A 146 -10.00 -6.06 17.16
C ALA A 146 -10.50 -6.43 15.75
N GLU A 147 -11.72 -6.01 15.40
CA GLU A 147 -12.36 -6.29 14.10
C GLU A 147 -11.71 -5.51 12.94
N MET A 148 -11.03 -4.39 13.23
CA MET A 148 -10.39 -3.54 12.22
C MET A 148 -8.86 -3.50 12.35
N ALA A 149 -8.30 -4.22 13.32
CA ALA A 149 -6.88 -4.17 13.66
C ALA A 149 -5.98 -4.38 12.44
N THR A 150 -6.25 -5.41 11.63
CA THR A 150 -5.46 -5.69 10.40
C THR A 150 -5.54 -4.54 9.40
N PHE A 151 -6.73 -4.02 9.14
CA PHE A 151 -6.91 -2.89 8.23
C PHE A 151 -6.25 -1.62 8.76
N GLY A 152 -6.38 -1.34 10.06
CA GLY A 152 -5.70 -0.20 10.70
C GLY A 152 -4.18 -0.30 10.59
N ASN A 153 -3.62 -1.48 10.86
CA ASN A 153 -2.18 -1.74 10.74
C ASN A 153 -1.68 -1.59 9.29
N ASP A 154 -2.44 -2.10 8.32
CA ASP A 154 -2.08 -1.98 6.90
C ASP A 154 -2.21 -0.53 6.41
N LEU A 155 -3.23 0.21 6.87
CA LEU A 155 -3.39 1.63 6.58
C LEU A 155 -2.25 2.45 7.19
N GLU A 156 -1.80 2.10 8.40
CA GLU A 156 -0.63 2.70 9.04
C GLU A 156 0.62 2.45 8.20
N ALA A 157 0.89 1.20 7.84
CA ALA A 157 2.03 0.82 7.02
C ALA A 157 2.02 1.57 5.67
N MET A 158 0.88 1.62 4.99
CA MET A 158 0.71 2.36 3.74
C MET A 158 0.97 3.87 3.93
N THR A 159 0.50 4.44 5.04
CA THR A 159 0.75 5.84 5.39
C THR A 159 2.25 6.11 5.59
N GLU A 160 2.95 5.26 6.33
CA GLU A 160 4.40 5.38 6.54
C GLU A 160 5.18 5.27 5.23
N GLY A 161 4.85 4.29 4.39
CA GLY A 161 5.43 4.15 3.06
C GLY A 161 5.26 5.40 2.20
N SER A 162 4.06 6.00 2.26
CA SER A 162 3.74 7.24 1.56
C SER A 162 4.54 8.43 2.09
N MET A 163 4.74 8.53 3.40
CA MET A 163 5.57 9.57 4.02
C MET A 163 7.02 9.48 3.56
N LEU A 164 7.58 8.27 3.49
CA LEU A 164 8.94 8.04 2.99
C LEU A 164 9.08 8.44 1.52
N VAL A 165 8.10 8.08 0.67
CA VAL A 165 8.11 8.39 -0.76
C VAL A 165 7.93 9.88 -1.03
N LEU A 166 7.04 10.56 -0.31
CA LEU A 166 6.86 12.01 -0.45
C LEU A 166 8.13 12.76 -0.02
N SER A 167 8.73 12.36 1.12
CA SER A 167 9.99 12.94 1.60
C SER A 167 11.12 12.74 0.59
N TYR A 168 11.16 11.56 -0.04
CA TYR A 168 12.10 11.26 -1.12
C TYR A 168 11.88 12.16 -2.32
N ALA A 169 10.64 12.28 -2.78
CA ALA A 169 10.31 13.07 -3.96
C ALA A 169 10.64 14.56 -3.77
N ALA A 170 10.30 15.10 -2.60
CA ALA A 170 10.66 16.45 -2.19
C ALA A 170 12.19 16.64 -2.15
N THR A 171 12.93 15.71 -1.54
CA THR A 171 14.42 15.78 -1.47
C THR A 171 15.05 15.68 -2.86
N ALA A 172 14.56 14.77 -3.70
CA ALA A 172 15.00 14.60 -5.09
C ALA A 172 14.66 15.82 -5.97
N SER A 173 13.75 16.66 -5.51
CA SER A 173 13.35 17.93 -6.14
C SER A 173 13.96 19.14 -5.45
N GLN A 174 14.93 18.93 -4.53
CA GLN A 174 15.65 19.96 -3.79
C GLN A 174 14.75 20.84 -2.91
N MET A 175 13.62 20.32 -2.48
CA MET A 175 12.71 21.05 -1.59
C MET A 175 13.22 21.04 -0.15
N PRO A 176 13.17 22.16 0.57
CA PRO A 176 13.62 22.25 1.97
C PRO A 176 12.92 21.26 2.90
N ALA A 177 11.64 20.99 2.64
CA ALA A 177 10.81 20.13 3.47
C ALA A 177 11.22 18.65 3.43
N GLY A 178 11.81 18.17 2.32
CA GLY A 178 12.00 16.74 2.07
C GLY A 178 12.80 16.01 3.15
N ARG A 179 13.89 16.59 3.63
CA ARG A 179 14.68 16.00 4.73
C ARG A 179 13.94 16.07 6.07
N ALA A 180 13.30 17.19 6.37
CA ALA A 180 12.61 17.39 7.64
C ALA A 180 11.47 16.37 7.78
N HIS A 181 10.68 16.20 6.72
CA HIS A 181 9.65 15.17 6.59
C HIS A 181 10.22 13.77 6.75
N TYR A 182 11.35 13.45 6.09
CA TYR A 182 11.99 12.15 6.24
C TYR A 182 12.34 11.83 7.70
N LEU A 183 12.94 12.79 8.41
CA LEU A 183 13.31 12.62 9.82
C LEU A 183 12.09 12.43 10.72
N GLU A 184 11.00 13.15 10.46
CA GLU A 184 9.74 12.98 11.18
C GLU A 184 9.14 11.58 10.91
N ALA A 185 9.17 11.09 9.67
CA ALA A 185 8.68 9.76 9.32
C ALA A 185 9.42 8.63 10.07
N ILE A 186 10.76 8.71 10.16
CA ILE A 186 11.54 7.65 10.82
C ILE A 186 11.52 7.73 12.35
N ALA A 187 11.39 8.93 12.92
CA ALA A 187 11.26 9.09 14.37
C ALA A 187 9.98 8.44 14.90
N PHE A 188 8.92 8.45 14.08
CA PHE A 188 7.67 7.80 14.40
C PHE A 188 7.78 6.27 14.46
N ASP A 189 8.38 5.62 13.44
CA ASP A 189 8.58 4.15 13.43
C ASP A 189 9.42 3.69 14.63
N ALA A 190 10.41 4.49 15.05
CA ALA A 190 11.24 4.19 16.22
C ALA A 190 10.44 4.25 17.55
N GLY A 191 9.54 5.24 17.70
CA GLY A 191 8.65 5.35 18.86
C GLY A 191 7.72 4.14 19.01
N ARG A 192 7.20 3.62 17.89
CA ARG A 192 6.33 2.43 17.87
C ARG A 192 7.05 1.15 18.31
N LYS A 193 8.26 0.91 17.80
CA LYS A 193 9.09 -0.25 18.20
C LYS A 193 9.46 -0.27 19.67
N SER A 194 9.34 0.87 20.36
CA SER A 194 9.63 1.00 21.79
C SER A 194 8.38 0.81 22.67
N ALA A 195 7.18 0.81 22.09
CA ALA A 195 5.90 0.72 22.81
C ALA A 195 5.27 -0.69 22.78
N ASN A 196 5.78 -1.58 21.94
CA ASN A 196 5.42 -3.00 21.85
C ASN A 196 6.54 -3.88 22.42
#